data_AF-A0A523U631-F1
#
_entry.id   AF-A0A523U631-F1
#
_cell.length_a   1.000
_cell.length_b   1.000
_cell.length_c   1.000
_cell.angle_alpha   90.00
_cell.angle_beta   90.00
_cell.angle_gamma   90.00
#
_symmetry.space_group_name_H-M   'P 1'
#
loop_
_entity.id
_entity.type
_entity.pdbx_description
1 polymer ?
#
loop_
_entity_poly.entity_id
_entity_poly.type
_entity_poly.pdbx_seq_one_letter_code
_entity_poly.pdbx_strand_id
1 'polypeptide(L)'
;MPGGANLTKRHPLRLNVGFLLNKDVGHSRNFDFEESSLLIREDFLISDLHGSARLSRTGQGIYIEGHLQGNIDLECVRCLSEYSQVLSAELNELFDY
;
A
#
# COMPACT_ATOMS: atom_id res chain seq x y z
N MET A 1 10.06 -9.38 24.43
CA MET A 1 8.62 -9.26 24.09
C MET A 1 8.51 -8.28 22.93
N PRO A 2 8.14 -8.69 21.71
CA PRO A 2 7.76 -7.74 20.68
C PRO A 2 6.25 -7.48 20.87
N GLY A 3 5.86 -6.25 21.23
CA GLY A 3 5.77 -5.18 20.24
C GLY A 3 4.37 -5.25 19.63
N GLY A 4 3.35 -4.87 20.41
CA GLY A 4 1.96 -4.96 20.00
C GLY A 4 1.72 -4.17 18.72
N ALA A 5 1.32 -4.86 17.66
CA ALA A 5 0.86 -4.24 16.43
C ALA A 5 -0.25 -3.24 16.75
N ASN A 6 -0.09 -1.99 16.29
CA ASN A 6 -1.07 -0.94 16.49
C ASN A 6 -2.21 -1.14 15.47
N LEU A 7 -3.21 -1.97 15.83
CA LEU A 7 -4.30 -2.42 14.96
C LEU A 7 -5.37 -1.33 14.63
N THR A 8 -5.05 -0.05 14.81
CA THR A 8 -6.06 1.03 14.84
C THR A 8 -6.50 1.51 13.44
N LYS A 9 -5.82 1.12 12.36
CA LYS A 9 -6.32 1.27 10.98
C LYS A 9 -6.82 -0.08 10.46
N ARG A 10 -8.14 -0.26 10.39
CA ARG A 10 -8.74 -1.48 9.81
C ARG A 10 -8.40 -1.68 8.33
N HIS A 11 -8.11 -0.60 7.58
CA HIS A 11 -7.82 -0.64 6.14
C HIS A 11 -6.81 0.46 5.73
N PRO A 12 -5.52 0.34 6.06
CA PRO A 12 -4.54 1.40 5.78
C PRO A 12 -4.31 1.65 4.28
N LEU A 13 -4.61 0.67 3.43
CA LEU A 13 -4.53 0.79 1.97
C LEU A 13 -5.83 1.32 1.32
N ARG A 14 -6.89 1.60 2.09
CA ARG A 14 -8.14 2.16 1.54
C ARG A 14 -8.07 3.68 1.55
N LEU A 15 -7.90 4.28 0.37
CA LEU A 15 -7.86 5.72 0.19
C LEU A 15 -9.26 6.27 -0.15
N ASN A 16 -9.73 7.27 0.60
CA ASN A 16 -10.94 8.01 0.22
C ASN A 16 -10.57 9.07 -0.82
N VAL A 17 -11.13 8.99 -2.03
CA VAL A 17 -10.80 9.91 -3.13
C VAL A 17 -11.86 10.99 -3.39
N GLY A 18 -12.92 11.06 -2.58
CA GLY A 18 -14.04 11.99 -2.81
C GLY A 18 -13.62 13.46 -2.80
N PHE A 19 -12.54 13.79 -2.09
CA PHE A 19 -11.97 15.14 -2.10
C PHE A 19 -11.31 15.52 -3.45
N LEU A 20 -10.89 14.55 -4.27
CA LEU A 20 -10.32 14.80 -5.61
C LEU A 20 -11.40 15.02 -6.65
N LEU A 21 -12.54 14.33 -6.53
CA LEU A 21 -13.62 14.35 -7.51
C LEU A 21 -14.20 15.77 -7.71
N ASN A 22 -14.15 16.60 -6.68
CA ASN A 22 -14.65 17.98 -6.68
C ASN A 22 -13.58 19.04 -7.05
N LYS A 23 -12.36 18.63 -7.43
CA LYS A 23 -11.25 19.53 -7.81
C LYS A 23 -11.06 19.56 -9.30
N ASP A 24 -10.36 20.54 -9.87
CA ASP A 24 -10.14 20.60 -11.33
C ASP A 24 -9.22 19.48 -11.86
N VAL A 25 -9.33 19.19 -13.16
CA VAL A 25 -8.40 18.26 -13.83
C VAL A 25 -6.97 18.76 -13.69
N GLY A 26 -6.04 17.86 -13.39
CA GLY A 26 -4.64 18.18 -13.08
C GLY A 26 -4.38 18.37 -11.58
N HIS A 27 -5.40 18.41 -10.73
CA HIS A 27 -5.20 18.40 -9.28
C HIS A 27 -4.68 17.03 -8.83
N SER A 28 -3.66 17.02 -7.96
CA SER A 28 -3.07 15.79 -7.43
C SER A 28 -2.84 15.86 -5.92
N ARG A 29 -2.84 14.70 -5.26
CA ARG A 29 -2.48 14.55 -3.85
C ARG A 29 -1.59 13.34 -3.63
N ASN A 30 -0.59 13.51 -2.77
CA ASN A 30 0.31 12.44 -2.34
C ASN A 30 -0.19 11.82 -1.03
N PHE A 31 0.04 10.52 -0.90
CA PHE A 31 -0.24 9.70 0.26
C PHE A 31 1.01 8.91 0.59
N ASP A 32 1.46 9.04 1.83
CA ASP A 32 2.60 8.28 2.34
C ASP A 32 2.07 7.11 3.18
N PHE A 33 2.73 5.96 3.02
CA PHE A 33 2.46 4.74 3.77
C PHE A 33 3.65 4.47 4.68
N GLU A 34 3.37 4.22 5.95
CA GLU A 34 4.35 3.85 6.96
C GLU A 34 3.61 3.02 8.01
N GLU A 35 3.61 1.70 7.82
CA GLU A 35 2.88 0.75 8.65
C GLU A 35 3.84 -0.35 9.11
N SER A 36 4.05 -0.45 10.43
CA SER A 36 4.97 -1.44 11.00
C SER A 36 4.54 -2.89 10.76
N SER A 37 3.22 -3.11 10.68
CA SER A 37 2.64 -4.41 10.34
C SER A 37 1.28 -4.22 9.65
N LEU A 38 1.08 -4.90 8.53
CA LEU A 38 -0.18 -4.92 7.79
C LEU A 38 -0.58 -6.36 7.49
N LEU A 39 -1.74 -6.78 8.00
CA LEU A 39 -2.38 -8.02 7.58
C LEU A 39 -3.32 -7.73 6.40
N ILE A 40 -3.00 -8.26 5.22
CA ILE A 40 -3.89 -8.27 4.07
C ILE A 40 -4.65 -9.59 4.07
N ARG A 41 -5.98 -9.51 4.05
CA ARG A 41 -6.88 -10.66 4.20
C ARG A 41 -6.55 -11.42 5.51
N GLU A 42 -6.37 -12.74 5.47
CA GLU A 42 -6.27 -13.59 6.66
C GLU A 42 -4.89 -14.25 6.79
N ASP A 43 -4.07 -14.20 5.75
CA ASP A 43 -2.87 -15.02 5.58
C ASP A 43 -1.63 -14.24 5.10
N PHE A 44 -1.78 -12.98 4.73
CA PHE A 44 -0.68 -12.19 4.15
C PHE A 44 -0.24 -11.08 5.08
N LEU A 45 0.69 -11.40 5.98
CA LEU A 45 1.30 -10.45 6.90
C LEU A 45 2.53 -9.79 6.27
N ILE A 46 2.45 -8.47 6.10
CA ILE A 46 3.56 -7.62 5.65
C ILE A 46 4.10 -6.88 6.86
N SER A 47 5.40 -6.86 7.03
CA SER A 47 6.10 -6.04 8.02
C SER A 47 6.84 -4.89 7.34
N ASP A 48 6.99 -3.78 8.06
CA ASP A 48 7.74 -2.60 7.60
C ASP A 48 7.28 -2.09 6.21
N LEU A 49 5.96 -1.98 6.04
CA LEU A 49 5.38 -1.46 4.80
C LEU A 49 5.62 0.05 4.74
N HIS A 50 6.28 0.49 3.68
CA HIS A 50 6.52 1.90 3.42
C HIS A 50 6.42 2.23 1.93
N GLY A 51 6.20 3.51 1.63
CA GLY A 51 6.17 3.99 0.25
C GLY A 51 5.24 5.18 0.08
N SER A 52 4.95 5.52 -1.18
CA SER A 52 4.06 6.63 -1.47
C SER A 52 3.24 6.39 -2.74
N ALA A 53 2.06 7.00 -2.78
CA ALA A 53 1.21 7.03 -3.95
C ALA A 53 0.70 8.44 -4.21
N ARG A 54 0.74 8.86 -5.46
CA ARG A 54 0.18 10.10 -5.96
C ARG A 54 -1.08 9.80 -6.75
N LEU A 55 -2.17 10.44 -6.35
CA LEU A 55 -3.45 10.36 -7.03
C LEU A 55 -3.68 11.68 -7.76
N SER A 56 -3.97 11.59 -9.05
CA SER A 56 -4.16 12.74 -9.94
C SER A 56 -5.53 12.67 -10.61
N ARG A 57 -6.31 13.75 -10.53
CA ARG A 57 -7.57 13.86 -11.30
C ARG A 57 -7.24 14.08 -12.76
N THR A 58 -7.72 13.19 -13.62
CA THR A 58 -7.63 13.32 -15.07
C THR A 58 -9.00 13.67 -15.65
N GLY A 59 -9.06 13.96 -16.95
CA GLY A 59 -10.35 14.14 -17.63
C GLY A 59 -11.18 12.86 -17.77
N GLN A 60 -10.56 11.68 -17.58
CA GLN A 60 -11.19 10.37 -17.74
C GLN A 60 -11.49 9.69 -16.40
N GLY A 61 -10.88 10.16 -15.30
CA GLY A 61 -10.95 9.45 -14.03
C GLY A 61 -9.90 9.92 -13.01
N ILE A 62 -9.45 8.99 -12.17
CA ILE A 62 -8.33 9.21 -11.24
C ILE A 62 -7.18 8.29 -11.62
N TYR A 63 -6.01 8.87 -11.86
CA TYR A 63 -4.78 8.13 -12.10
C TYR A 63 -3.99 7.99 -10.79
N ILE A 64 -3.54 6.77 -10.48
CA ILE A 64 -2.64 6.49 -9.36
C ILE A 64 -1.26 6.13 -9.90
N GLU A 65 -0.22 6.75 -9.34
CA GLU A 65 1.18 6.40 -9.56
C GLU A 65 1.90 6.29 -8.23
N GLY A 66 2.77 5.30 -8.03
CA GLY A 66 3.45 5.13 -6.75
C GLY A 66 4.23 3.84 -6.60
N HIS A 67 4.97 3.75 -5.50
CA HIS A 67 5.78 2.59 -5.15
C HIS A 67 5.58 2.24 -3.68
N LEU A 68 5.40 0.94 -3.40
CA LEU A 68 5.30 0.38 -2.05
C LEU A 68 6.34 -0.73 -1.88
N GLN A 69 6.94 -0.80 -0.70
CA GLN A 69 7.88 -1.83 -0.31
C GLN A 69 7.56 -2.34 1.09
N GLY A 70 7.79 -3.62 1.34
CA GLY A 70 7.67 -4.21 2.67
C GLY A 70 8.33 -5.58 2.71
N ASN A 71 8.24 -6.27 3.85
CA ASN A 71 8.83 -7.58 4.05
C ASN A 71 7.78 -8.62 4.38
N ILE A 72 7.94 -9.82 3.83
CA ILE A 72 7.13 -11.00 4.15
C ILE A 72 8.04 -12.13 4.64
N ASP A 73 7.58 -12.88 5.62
CA ASP A 73 8.30 -14.05 6.11
C ASP A 73 7.86 -15.28 5.30
N LEU A 74 8.83 -16.00 4.75
CA LEU A 74 8.63 -17.16 3.90
C LEU A 74 9.51 -18.32 4.37
N GLU A 75 9.12 -19.53 3.97
CA GLU A 75 9.93 -20.74 4.17
C GLU A 75 10.61 -21.13 2.86
N CYS A 76 11.92 -21.40 2.92
CA CYS A 76 12.67 -21.85 1.76
C CYS A 76 12.34 -23.31 1.42
N VAL A 77 11.83 -23.56 0.22
CA VAL A 77 11.47 -24.92 -0.24
C VAL A 77 12.65 -25.90 -0.36
N ARG A 78 13.89 -25.42 -0.32
CA ARG A 78 15.10 -26.25 -0.43
C ARG A 78 15.65 -26.71 0.92
N CYS A 79 15.59 -25.85 1.93
CA CYS A 79 16.23 -26.10 3.24
C CYS A 79 15.28 -25.96 4.43
N LEU A 80 14.01 -25.61 4.19
CA LEU A 80 12.98 -25.41 5.22
C LEU A 80 13.38 -24.40 6.30
N SER A 81 14.18 -23.39 5.92
CA SER A 81 14.54 -22.29 6.80
C SER A 81 13.62 -21.11 6.54
N GLU A 82 13.13 -20.49 7.61
CA GLU A 82 12.45 -19.20 7.56
C GLU A 82 13.42 -18.10 7.11
N TYR A 83 12.94 -17.21 6.26
CA TYR A 83 13.68 -16.03 5.83
C TYR A 83 12.72 -14.88 5.51
N SER A 84 13.21 -13.64 5.64
CA SER A 84 12.44 -12.46 5.29
C SER A 84 12.74 -12.06 3.85
N GLN A 85 11.69 -11.91 3.04
CA GLN A 85 11.76 -11.51 1.63
C GLN A 85 11.20 -10.11 1.45
N VAL A 86 11.97 -9.26 0.77
CA VAL A 86 11.50 -7.95 0.33
C VAL A 86 10.47 -8.12 -0.78
N LEU A 87 9.30 -7.50 -0.61
CA LEU A 87 8.25 -7.37 -1.59
C LEU A 87 8.18 -5.92 -2.05
N SER A 88 8.08 -5.71 -3.36
CA SER A 88 7.85 -4.40 -3.96
C SER A 88 6.62 -4.41 -4.87
N ALA A 89 5.91 -3.30 -4.90
CA ALA A 89 4.74 -3.09 -5.74
C ALA A 89 4.79 -1.71 -6.38
N GLU A 90 4.60 -1.68 -7.70
CA GLU A 90 4.44 -0.46 -8.50
C GLU A 90 2.96 -0.22 -8.76
N LEU A 91 2.49 1.00 -8.53
CA LEU A 91 1.14 1.46 -8.81
C LEU A 91 1.20 2.37 -10.03
N ASN A 92 0.46 2.06 -11.10
CA ASN A 92 0.41 2.86 -12.34
C ASN A 92 -0.92 2.64 -13.08
N GLU A 93 -2.04 2.92 -12.40
CA GLU A 93 -3.37 2.53 -12.86
C GLU A 93 -4.30 3.74 -13.03
N LEU A 94 -5.21 3.66 -14.01
CA LEU A 94 -6.31 4.61 -14.19
C LEU A 94 -7.62 3.98 -13.71
N PHE A 95 -8.32 4.67 -12.82
CA PHE A 95 -9.68 4.34 -12.42
C PHE A 95 -10.65 5.27 -13.14
N ASP A 96 -11.39 4.73 -14.11
CA ASP A 96 -12.45 5.41 -14.83
C ASP A 96 -13.78 5.34 -14.08
N TYR A 97 -14.68 6.30 -14.33
CA TYR A 97 -16.01 6.37 -13.73
C TYR A 97 -17.03 7.04 -14.64
#